data_AF-A0A3L7X0S2-F1
#
_entry.id   AF-A0A3L7X0S2-F1
#
_cell.length_a   1.000
_cell.length_b   1.000
_cell.length_c   1.000
_cell.angle_alpha   90.00
_cell.angle_beta   90.00
_cell.angle_gamma   90.00
#
_symmetry.space_group_name_H-M   'P 1'
#
loop_
_entity.id
_entity.type
_entity.pdbx_description
1 polymer ?
#
loop_
_entity_poly.entity_id
_entity_poly.type
_entity_poly.pdbx_seq_one_letter_code
_entity_poly.pdbx_strand_id
1 'polypeptide(L)' 'MAKNNGDQLTWVHNPKDVIVLVNRSQNNYVLELPTGLCRLDVGRKLRTLRSILKIAQVKKLVDAGSLAIE' A
#
# COMPACT_ATOMS: atom_id res chain seq x y z
N MET A 1 -39.10 -20.11 -3.52
CA MET A 1 -38.22 -18.96 -3.85
C MET A 1 -36.86 -19.21 -3.21
N ALA A 2 -35.89 -19.68 -3.98
CA ALA A 2 -34.52 -19.90 -3.49
C ALA A 2 -33.86 -18.52 -3.30
N LYS A 3 -33.40 -18.24 -2.08
CA LYS A 3 -32.64 -17.03 -1.76
C LYS A 3 -31.27 -17.17 -2.42
N ASN A 4 -30.98 -16.35 -3.42
CA ASN A 4 -29.65 -16.18 -3.96
C ASN A 4 -28.75 -15.69 -2.82
N ASN A 5 -27.92 -16.57 -2.26
CA ASN A 5 -26.76 -16.20 -1.44
C ASN A 5 -25.76 -15.53 -2.39
N GLY A 6 -26.04 -14.28 -2.76
CA GLY A 6 -25.14 -13.47 -3.56
C GLY A 6 -23.83 -13.31 -2.81
N ASP A 7 -22.73 -13.64 -3.51
CA ASP A 7 -21.33 -13.38 -3.17
C ASP A 7 -21.14 -12.36 -2.05
N GLN A 8 -21.11 -12.85 -0.81
CA GLN A 8 -20.77 -12.00 0.32
C GLN A 8 -19.27 -11.70 0.21
N LEU A 9 -18.94 -10.55 -0.37
CA LEU A 9 -17.56 -10.07 -0.48
C LEU A 9 -16.93 -10.04 0.91
N THR A 10 -16.04 -11.00 1.20
CA THR A 10 -15.35 -11.13 2.49
C THR A 10 -14.31 -10.03 2.72
N TRP A 11 -13.99 -9.26 1.69
CA TRP A 11 -13.05 -8.15 1.75
C TRP A 11 -13.77 -6.87 2.21
N VAL A 12 -13.83 -6.70 3.53
CA VAL A 12 -14.44 -5.53 4.19
C VAL A 12 -13.34 -4.57 4.63
N HIS A 13 -12.61 -3.99 3.67
CA HIS A 13 -11.80 -2.80 3.96
C HIS A 13 -12.50 -1.57 3.43
N ASN A 14 -12.51 -0.49 4.24
CA ASN A 14 -13.05 0.77 3.79
C ASN A 14 -12.25 1.22 2.57
N PRO A 15 -12.88 1.51 1.40
CA PRO A 15 -12.14 1.97 0.22
C PRO A 15 -11.26 3.20 0.49
N LYS A 16 -11.60 4.00 1.52
CA LYS A 16 -10.80 5.15 2.00
C LYS A 16 -9.45 4.76 2.61
N ASP A 17 -9.27 3.50 3.00
CA ASP A 17 -8.03 2.98 3.55
C ASP A 17 -7.06 2.53 2.45
N VAL A 18 -7.50 2.45 1.20
CA VAL A 18 -6.62 2.13 0.07
C VAL A 18 -5.93 3.41 -0.40
N ILE A 19 -4.61 3.37 -0.45
CA ILE A 19 -3.75 4.48 -0.86
C ILE A 19 -2.83 4.06 -2.01
N VAL A 20 -2.29 5.03 -2.73
CA VAL A 20 -1.22 4.79 -3.70
C VAL A 20 0.08 5.36 -3.16
N LEU A 21 1.04 4.48 -2.90
CA LEU A 21 2.39 4.86 -2.50
C LEU A 21 3.26 5.02 -3.76
N VAL A 22 3.87 6.18 -3.94
CA VAL A 22 4.65 6.51 -5.13
C VAL A 22 6.10 6.80 -4.75
N ASN A 23 7.04 6.19 -5.47
CA ASN A 23 8.45 6.53 -5.34
C ASN A 23 8.79 7.74 -6.21
N ARG A 24 9.04 8.88 -5.55
CA ARG A 24 9.43 10.14 -6.19
C ARG A 24 10.95 10.38 -6.16
N SER A 25 11.68 9.52 -5.47
CA SER A 25 13.14 9.58 -5.44
C SER A 25 13.76 8.99 -6.71
N GLN A 26 15.08 9.16 -6.87
CA GLN A 26 15.88 8.48 -7.90
C GLN A 26 16.49 7.16 -7.42
N ASN A 27 16.07 6.64 -6.27
CA ASN A 27 16.57 5.40 -5.69
C ASN A 27 15.52 4.30 -5.74
N ASN A 28 15.97 3.05 -5.89
CA ASN A 28 15.10 1.87 -5.72
C ASN A 28 15.03 1.52 -4.22
N TYR A 29 13.84 1.18 -3.74
CA TYR A 29 13.64 0.75 -2.35
C TYR A 29 13.21 -0.69 -2.28
N VAL A 30 13.77 -1.44 -1.33
CA VAL A 30 13.24 -2.73 -0.90
C VAL A 30 12.55 -2.50 0.43
N LEU A 31 11.23 -2.63 0.43
CA LEU A 31 10.37 -2.46 1.59
C LEU A 31 10.21 -3.80 2.31
N GLU A 32 10.53 -3.82 3.60
CA GLU A 32 10.28 -4.96 4.47
C GLU A 32 8.83 -4.91 4.97
N LEU A 33 7.95 -5.63 4.29
CA LEU A 33 6.53 -5.71 4.64
C LEU A 33 6.24 -6.99 5.43
N PRO A 34 5.17 -7.03 6.26
CA PRO A 34 4.75 -8.26 6.93
C PRO A 34 4.44 -9.41 5.98
N THR A 35 4.08 -9.10 4.72
CA THR A 35 3.80 -10.07 3.66
C THR A 35 5.06 -10.51 2.89
N GLY A 36 6.23 -9.99 3.24
CA GLY A 36 7.50 -10.24 2.57
C GLY A 36 8.14 -8.98 1.99
N LEU A 37 9.23 -9.17 1.25
CA LEU A 37 9.98 -8.08 0.62
C LEU A 37 9.24 -7.56 -0.61
N CYS A 38 9.06 -6.24 -0.67
CA CYS A 38 8.46 -5.57 -1.82
C CYS A 38 9.43 -4.56 -2.40
N ARG A 39 9.78 -4.72 -3.68
CA ARG A 39 10.64 -3.77 -4.38
C ARG A 39 9.79 -2.67 -5.02
N LEU A 40 10.11 -1.42 -4.69
CA LEU A 40 9.49 -0.22 -5.27
C LEU A 40 10.56 0.58 -6.01
N ASP A 41 10.64 0.35 -7.32
CA ASP A 41 11.60 1.02 -8.19
C ASP A 41 11.27 2.50 -8.42
N VAL A 42 12.24 3.25 -8.93
CA VAL A 42 12.11 4.66 -9.31
C VAL A 42 10.89 4.90 -10.19
N GLY A 43 10.08 5.90 -9.82
CA GLY A 43 8.87 6.29 -10.56
C GLY A 43 7.72 5.28 -10.50
N ARG A 44 7.87 4.15 -9.79
CA ARG A 44 6.79 3.16 -9.65
C ARG A 44 5.82 3.55 -8.54
N LYS A 45 4.62 2.98 -8.66
CA LYS A 45 3.51 3.15 -7.75
C LYS A 45 3.09 1.80 -7.20
N LEU A 46 2.71 1.76 -5.93
CA LEU A 46 2.19 0.60 -5.23
C LEU A 46 0.84 0.94 -4.61
N ARG A 47 -0.22 0.29 -5.07
CA ARG A 47 -1.53 0.36 -4.41
C ARG A 47 -1.53 -0.54 -3.20
N THR A 48 -1.83 0.01 -2.04
CA THR A 48 -1.73 -0.71 -0.76
C THR A 48 -2.68 -0.12 0.28
N LEU A 49 -2.77 -0.74 1.45
CA LEU A 49 -3.54 -0.22 2.57
C LEU A 49 -2.74 0.85 3.34
N ARG A 50 -3.43 1.85 3.87
CA ARG A 50 -2.88 2.94 4.70
C ARG A 50 -2.14 2.42 5.94
N SER A 51 -2.46 1.20 6.39
CA SER A 51 -1.75 0.51 7.45
C SER A 51 -0.26 0.32 7.15
N ILE A 52 0.17 0.37 5.88
CA ILE A 52 1.59 0.33 5.49
C ILE A 52 2.40 1.46 6.14
N LEU A 53 1.77 2.61 6.46
CA LEU A 53 2.43 3.75 7.11
C LEU A 53 2.79 3.48 8.58
N LYS A 54 2.29 2.37 9.16
CA LYS A 54 2.70 1.90 10.49
C LYS A 54 4.10 1.25 10.46
N ILE A 55 4.57 0.86 9.28
CA ILE A 55 5.91 0.29 9.09
C ILE A 55 6.94 1.42 9.18
N ALA A 56 7.86 1.33 10.14
CA ALA A 56 8.82 2.39 10.43
C ALA A 56 9.66 2.81 9.22
N GLN A 57 10.08 1.86 8.39
CA GLN A 57 10.82 2.13 7.15
C GLN A 57 9.99 2.99 6.18
N VAL A 58 8.74 2.59 5.92
CA VAL A 58 7.85 3.30 4.99
C VAL A 58 7.55 4.70 5.52
N LYS A 59 7.25 4.83 6.81
CA LYS A 59 7.01 6.13 7.44
C LYS A 59 8.20 7.07 7.26
N LYS A 60 9.42 6.61 7.55
CA LYS A 60 10.65 7.41 7.39
C LYS A 60 10.84 7.88 5.95
N LEU A 61 10.59 7.02 4.97
CA LEU A 61 10.74 7.37 3.55
C LEU A 61 9.67 8.37 3.07
N VAL A 62 8.46 8.29 3.63
CA VAL A 62 7.39 9.27 3.37
C VAL A 62 7.71 10.61 4.04
N ASP A 63 8.12 10.59 5.31
CA ASP A 63 8.49 11.80 6.05
C ASP A 63 9.69 12.53 5.40
N ALA A 64 10.63 11.76 4.82
CA ALA A 64 11.77 12.30 4.07
C ALA A 64 11.41 12.76 2.64
N GLY A 65 10.16 12.61 2.21
CA GLY A 65 9.68 12.97 0.87
C GLY A 65 10.17 12.06 -0.28
N SER A 66 10.87 10.96 0.04
CA SER A 66 11.32 9.99 -0.97
C SER A 66 10.15 9.18 -1.53
N LEU A 67 9.18 8.86 -0.67
CA LEU A 67 7.89 8.29 -1.05
C LEU A 67 6.78 9.31 -0.80
N ALA A 68 5.72 9.24 -1.61
CA ALA A 68 4.54 10.09 -1.48
C ALA A 68 3.26 9.26 -1.50
N ILE A 69 2.20 9.79 -0.90
CA ILE A 69 0.87 9.22 -0.92
C ILE A 69 0.03 9.99 -1.94
N GLU A 70 -0.59 9.29 -2.88
CA GLU A 70 -1.57 9.77 -3.86
C GLU A 70 -2.95 9.13 -3.65
#